data_AF-A0A3Q1IR04-F1
#
_entry.id   AF-A0A3Q1IR04-F1
#
_cell.length_a   1.000
_cell.length_b   1.000
_cell.length_c   1.000
_cell.angle_alpha   90.00
_cell.angle_beta   90.00
_cell.angle_gamma   90.00
#
_symmetry.space_group_name_H-M   'P 1'
#
loop_
_entity.id
_entity.type
_entity.pdbx_description
1 polymer ?
#
loop_
_entity_poly.entity_id
_entity_poly.type
_entity_poly.pdbx_seq_one_letter_code
_entity_poly.pdbx_strand_id
1 'polypeptide(L)'
;MSGPKRLIIADDEEVEPEESNPFSFREFLRCKNQDLDQDQEQTHSKTSCSQKMFDVGDLTFDPEVGSCFFSEPSLAPQEEEEWGRSFQSGVDSTSSLCTEEDDDEEEEETRFSSKPDVQQRRGGAKNYEGDDETSMAEHVSCRRRSYNQQLKEENISLRRTIRELQRRTEANERRVLELSEELLQRRRQEEKEAQDLESMVHSVEQNLHLMTVEVESLRSENDRLKVAESQVVMTMRQNAQVASEYLNKTASHAHSSIRRLLEEAETLRLVSQLLQSIDKISNLHTET
;
A
#
# COMPACT_ATOMS: atom_id res chain seq x y z
N MET A 1 17.08 53.65 -2.36
CA MET A 1 16.82 53.24 -3.75
C MET A 1 17.61 51.97 -4.01
N SER A 2 16.94 50.83 -4.08
CA SER A 2 17.57 49.52 -4.26
C SER A 2 17.56 49.17 -5.75
N GLY A 3 18.74 49.00 -6.35
CA GLY A 3 18.88 48.67 -7.78
C GLY A 3 18.59 47.18 -8.06
N PRO A 4 18.18 46.84 -9.30
CA PRO A 4 17.87 45.46 -9.67
C PRO A 4 19.15 44.63 -9.83
N LYS A 5 19.19 43.46 -9.18
CA LYS A 5 20.27 42.46 -9.34
C LYS A 5 19.99 41.66 -10.62
N ARG A 6 20.92 41.71 -11.58
CA ARG A 6 20.91 40.83 -12.77
C ARG A 6 21.40 39.44 -12.37
N LEU A 7 20.66 38.39 -12.75
CA LEU A 7 21.15 37.01 -12.70
C LEU A 7 22.19 36.80 -13.81
N ILE A 8 23.33 36.22 -13.43
CA ILE A 8 24.36 35.72 -14.34
C ILE A 8 24.11 34.22 -14.43
N ILE A 9 23.79 33.72 -15.62
CA ILE A 9 23.74 32.28 -15.90
C ILE A 9 25.14 31.91 -16.36
N ALA A 10 25.85 31.13 -15.55
CA ALA A 10 27.02 30.39 -16.02
C ALA A 10 26.51 29.07 -16.60
N ASP A 11 26.59 28.93 -17.93
CA ASP A 11 26.59 27.63 -18.60
C ASP A 11 28.00 27.07 -18.42
N ASP A 12 28.14 26.03 -17.60
CA ASP A 12 29.14 24.97 -17.73
C ASP A 12 28.98 24.01 -16.56
N GLU A 13 28.32 22.88 -16.80
CA GLU A 13 28.56 21.67 -16.00
C GLU A 13 28.45 20.45 -16.92
N GLU A 14 29.61 19.90 -17.27
CA GLU A 14 29.74 18.57 -17.87
C GLU A 14 29.17 17.54 -16.89
N VAL A 15 27.99 17.01 -17.21
CA VAL A 15 27.33 15.97 -16.42
C VAL A 15 27.99 14.62 -16.76
N GLU A 16 28.86 14.16 -15.86
CA GLU A 16 29.30 12.75 -15.74
C GLU A 16 28.09 11.80 -15.80
N PRO A 17 28.23 10.59 -16.37
CA PRO A 17 27.11 9.70 -16.63
C PRO A 17 26.53 9.19 -15.31
N GLU A 18 25.47 9.84 -14.81
CA GLU A 18 24.70 9.33 -13.69
C GLU A 18 24.18 7.93 -14.03
N GLU A 19 24.67 6.98 -13.24
CA GLU A 19 24.18 5.63 -13.08
C GLU A 19 22.65 5.70 -12.97
N SER A 20 21.97 5.31 -14.05
CA SER A 20 20.56 5.63 -14.26
C SER A 20 19.70 5.00 -13.17
N ASN A 21 19.15 5.85 -12.31
CA ASN A 21 18.20 5.46 -11.29
C ASN A 21 17.03 4.67 -11.94
N PRO A 22 16.81 3.40 -11.52
CA PRO A 22 15.81 2.49 -12.09
C PRO A 22 14.34 2.97 -11.95
N PHE A 23 14.12 4.03 -11.18
CA PHE A 23 12.81 4.67 -10.96
C PHE A 23 12.74 6.08 -11.55
N SER A 24 13.69 6.46 -12.43
CA SER A 24 13.70 7.80 -13.00
C SER A 24 12.57 8.00 -14.01
N PHE A 25 12.06 9.24 -14.10
CA PHE A 25 11.06 9.61 -15.09
C PHE A 25 11.55 9.41 -16.54
N ARG A 26 12.87 9.50 -16.79
CA ARG A 26 13.45 9.21 -18.10
C ARG A 26 13.30 7.74 -18.49
N GLU A 27 13.34 6.85 -17.52
CA GLU A 27 13.14 5.41 -17.74
C GLU A 27 11.66 5.07 -17.89
N PHE A 28 10.79 5.74 -17.13
CA PHE A 28 9.34 5.69 -17.33
C PHE A 28 8.94 6.08 -18.78
N LEU A 29 9.54 7.15 -19.31
CA LEU A 29 9.33 7.54 -20.71
C LEU A 29 9.91 6.52 -21.70
N ARG A 30 11.04 5.88 -21.38
CA ARG A 30 11.64 4.84 -22.23
C ARG A 30 10.75 3.60 -22.33
N CYS A 31 10.16 3.16 -21.22
CA CYS A 31 9.19 2.06 -21.19
C CYS A 31 7.94 2.40 -22.01
N LYS A 32 7.40 3.61 -21.85
CA LYS A 32 6.18 4.03 -22.56
C LYS A 32 6.37 4.11 -24.08
N ASN A 33 7.59 4.37 -24.56
CA ASN A 33 7.89 4.41 -25.98
C ASN A 33 8.13 3.02 -26.58
N GLN A 34 8.53 2.02 -25.77
CA GLN A 34 8.73 0.63 -26.24
C GLN A 34 7.42 -0.13 -26.51
N ASP A 35 6.31 0.30 -25.92
CA ASP A 35 4.99 -0.28 -26.19
C ASP A 35 4.41 0.11 -27.56
N LEU A 36 5.00 1.10 -28.25
CA LEU A 36 4.55 1.55 -29.57
C LEU A 36 5.28 0.87 -30.75
N ASP A 37 6.42 0.20 -30.49
CA ASP A 37 7.26 -0.40 -31.53
C ASP A 37 7.00 -1.91 -31.74
N GLN A 38 6.05 -2.52 -31.01
CA GLN A 38 5.77 -3.97 -31.14
C GLN A 38 4.76 -4.34 -32.25
N ASP A 39 4.13 -3.36 -32.91
CA ASP A 39 3.10 -3.62 -33.94
C ASP A 39 3.61 -3.58 -35.40
N GLN A 40 4.93 -3.52 -35.62
CA GLN A 40 5.48 -3.66 -36.97
C GLN A 40 6.72 -4.57 -37.00
N GLU A 41 6.63 -5.58 -37.86
CA GLU A 41 7.71 -6.43 -38.40
C GLU A 41 7.99 -7.77 -37.70
N GLN A 42 7.15 -8.76 -38.05
CA GLN A 42 7.66 -10.11 -38.31
C GLN A 42 8.60 -10.08 -39.53
N THR A 43 9.92 -10.13 -39.34
CA THR A 43 10.82 -10.81 -40.29
C THR A 43 12.03 -11.41 -39.59
N HIS A 44 12.43 -12.59 -40.05
CA HIS A 44 13.52 -13.39 -39.52
C HIS A 44 14.89 -12.72 -39.65
N SER A 45 15.64 -12.61 -38.55
CA SER A 45 17.10 -12.80 -38.56
C SER A 45 17.67 -13.02 -37.16
N LYS A 46 18.37 -14.14 -36.98
CA LYS A 46 19.30 -14.37 -35.87
C LYS A 46 20.34 -13.24 -35.86
N THR A 47 20.62 -12.63 -34.71
CA THR A 47 21.92 -12.71 -34.00
C THR A 47 22.04 -11.67 -32.89
N SER A 48 22.49 -12.17 -31.73
CA SER A 48 23.34 -11.53 -30.71
C SER A 48 22.89 -10.23 -30.04
N CYS A 49 22.44 -10.33 -28.80
CA CYS A 49 22.81 -9.35 -27.76
C CYS A 49 22.91 -10.03 -26.39
N SER A 50 24.02 -9.76 -25.69
CA SER A 50 24.51 -10.44 -24.49
C SER A 50 23.50 -10.54 -23.35
N GLN A 51 23.14 -11.78 -23.00
CA GLN A 51 22.60 -12.11 -21.68
C GLN A 51 23.79 -12.40 -20.77
N LYS A 52 24.30 -11.37 -20.07
CA LYS A 52 25.28 -11.56 -19.00
C LYS A 52 24.58 -12.30 -17.86
N MET A 53 24.96 -13.56 -17.65
CA MET A 53 24.70 -14.29 -16.42
C MET A 53 25.38 -13.56 -15.26
N PHE A 54 24.67 -13.41 -14.15
CA PHE A 54 25.31 -13.17 -12.86
C PHE A 54 25.96 -14.48 -12.42
N ASP A 55 27.28 -14.48 -12.43
CA ASP A 55 28.13 -15.53 -11.88
C ASP A 55 28.17 -15.35 -10.36
N VAL A 56 27.38 -16.13 -9.64
CA VAL A 56 27.56 -16.36 -8.20
C VAL A 56 28.08 -17.78 -8.07
N GLY A 57 29.33 -17.88 -7.63
CA GLY A 57 30.10 -19.11 -7.59
C GLY A 57 29.44 -20.27 -6.84
N ASP A 58 29.68 -21.44 -7.43
CA ASP A 58 30.01 -22.71 -6.77
C ASP A 58 29.10 -23.17 -5.62
N LEU A 59 27.93 -23.73 -5.98
CA LEU A 59 27.35 -24.86 -5.27
C LEU A 59 26.72 -25.81 -6.30
N THR A 60 27.43 -26.90 -6.62
CA THR A 60 26.87 -28.05 -7.32
C THR A 60 25.77 -28.68 -6.47
N PHE A 61 24.52 -28.51 -6.86
CA PHE A 61 23.40 -29.25 -6.30
C PHE A 61 23.33 -30.65 -6.92
N ASP A 62 23.76 -31.63 -6.15
CA ASP A 62 23.58 -33.06 -6.38
C ASP A 62 22.15 -33.46 -5.94
N PRO A 63 21.28 -34.01 -6.80
CA PRO A 63 19.85 -34.15 -6.51
C PRO A 63 19.44 -35.49 -5.85
N GLU A 64 20.36 -36.25 -5.24
CA GLU A 64 20.01 -37.55 -4.64
C GLU A 64 20.67 -37.83 -3.27
N VAL A 65 20.23 -37.16 -2.19
CA VAL A 65 20.19 -37.62 -0.78
C VAL A 65 19.31 -36.58 -0.07
N GLY A 66 18.13 -36.85 0.47
CA GLY A 66 17.85 -37.86 1.49
C GLY A 66 17.52 -37.16 2.81
N SER A 67 16.22 -36.85 2.99
CA SER A 67 15.45 -37.04 4.24
C SER A 67 15.99 -36.47 5.58
N CYS A 68 15.21 -35.48 6.06
CA CYS A 68 14.70 -35.31 7.43
C CYS A 68 15.61 -34.76 8.53
N PHE A 69 15.22 -33.61 9.10
CA PHE A 69 15.11 -33.47 10.55
C PHE A 69 14.14 -32.33 10.96
N PHE A 70 12.96 -32.72 11.50
CA PHE A 70 12.13 -32.09 12.57
C PHE A 70 11.74 -30.59 12.47
N SER A 71 10.53 -30.11 12.74
CA SER A 71 9.30 -30.71 13.27
C SER A 71 8.12 -29.73 13.11
N GLU A 72 6.96 -30.29 12.86
CA GLU A 72 5.63 -29.71 13.01
C GLU A 72 5.24 -29.68 14.51
N PRO A 73 4.65 -28.59 15.06
CA PRO A 73 4.03 -28.65 16.37
C PRO A 73 2.52 -28.80 16.27
N SER A 74 2.05 -29.96 16.71
CA SER A 74 0.67 -30.24 17.07
C SER A 74 0.24 -29.48 18.33
N LEU A 75 -1.04 -29.14 18.36
CA LEU A 75 -1.84 -28.49 19.42
C LEU A 75 -1.55 -28.94 20.87
N ALA A 76 -1.54 -27.97 21.80
CA ALA A 76 -2.07 -28.12 23.16
C ALA A 76 -2.64 -26.78 23.69
N PRO A 77 -3.67 -26.78 24.56
CA PRO A 77 -4.51 -25.60 24.86
C PRO A 77 -4.36 -25.08 26.30
N GLN A 78 -4.11 -23.77 26.48
CA GLN A 78 -4.20 -22.97 27.72
C GLN A 78 -3.45 -21.64 27.44
N GLU A 79 -3.86 -20.41 27.75
CA GLU A 79 -4.71 -19.81 28.78
C GLU A 79 -5.08 -18.40 28.29
N GLU A 80 -6.36 -18.01 28.28
CA GLU A 80 -6.71 -16.58 28.44
C GLU A 80 -8.00 -16.49 29.27
N GLU A 81 -7.83 -15.96 30.48
CA GLU A 81 -8.87 -15.62 31.44
C GLU A 81 -9.50 -14.26 31.09
N GLU A 82 -10.83 -14.27 31.10
CA GLU A 82 -11.68 -13.30 31.82
C GLU A 82 -11.64 -11.80 31.45
N TRP A 83 -12.53 -11.44 30.52
CA TRP A 83 -13.53 -10.38 30.77
C TRP A 83 -14.87 -10.94 30.25
N GLY A 84 -15.92 -11.18 31.05
CA GLY A 84 -16.46 -10.25 32.02
C GLY A 84 -17.88 -9.85 31.59
N ARG A 85 -18.84 -10.78 31.77
CA ARG A 85 -20.26 -10.55 32.11
C ARG A 85 -21.20 -9.80 31.13
N SER A 86 -22.19 -10.58 30.69
CA SER A 86 -23.65 -10.38 30.92
C SER A 86 -24.35 -9.18 30.27
N PHE A 87 -25.32 -9.44 29.40
CA PHE A 87 -26.75 -9.17 29.67
C PHE A 87 -27.63 -10.11 28.82
N GLN A 88 -28.38 -10.97 29.49
CA GLN A 88 -29.64 -11.49 28.98
C GLN A 88 -30.68 -10.38 29.15
N SER A 89 -31.39 -10.04 28.09
CA SER A 89 -32.69 -9.36 28.20
C SER A 89 -33.68 -10.12 27.34
N GLY A 90 -34.62 -10.78 28.00
CA GLY A 90 -35.87 -11.21 27.39
C GLY A 90 -36.86 -10.06 27.31
N VAL A 91 -38.04 -10.43 26.80
CA VAL A 91 -39.33 -9.72 26.80
C VAL A 91 -39.40 -8.56 25.77
N ASP A 92 -40.43 -8.35 24.95
CA ASP A 92 -41.84 -8.77 24.97
C ASP A 92 -42.44 -8.86 23.57
N SER A 93 -43.43 -9.75 23.42
CA SER A 93 -44.45 -9.68 22.36
C SER A 93 -45.38 -8.50 22.60
N THR A 94 -45.73 -7.78 21.54
CA THR A 94 -46.96 -7.01 21.25
C THR A 94 -46.60 -6.19 20.00
N SER A 95 -47.39 -5.99 18.96
CA SER A 95 -48.83 -5.92 18.75
C SER A 95 -49.04 -5.85 17.22
N SER A 96 -50.14 -6.42 16.70
CA SER A 96 -51.26 -5.67 16.05
C SER A 96 -50.87 -4.98 14.73
N LEU A 97 -51.62 -5.06 13.65
CA LEU A 97 -52.95 -5.55 13.34
C LEU A 97 -52.99 -5.48 11.81
N CYS A 98 -53.42 -6.53 11.10
CA CYS A 98 -53.83 -6.38 9.71
C CYS A 98 -55.04 -5.44 9.73
N THR A 99 -54.96 -4.31 9.04
CA THR A 99 -56.12 -3.45 8.81
C THR A 99 -56.48 -3.57 7.34
N GLU A 100 -57.61 -4.25 7.18
CA GLU A 100 -58.64 -4.19 6.16
C GLU A 100 -58.33 -3.38 4.88
N GLU A 101 -58.62 -4.06 3.79
CA GLU A 101 -58.68 -3.58 2.42
C GLU A 101 -59.68 -2.42 2.27
N ASP A 102 -59.42 -1.65 1.23
CA ASP A 102 -60.22 -0.58 0.65
C ASP A 102 -61.74 -0.87 0.64
N ASP A 103 -62.55 0.13 1.02
CA ASP A 103 -63.87 0.42 0.44
C ASP A 103 -64.41 1.76 1.00
N ASP A 104 -63.89 2.88 0.47
CA ASP A 104 -64.56 4.18 0.58
C ASP A 104 -65.23 4.51 -0.77
N GLU A 105 -66.42 3.94 -0.99
CA GLU A 105 -67.40 4.48 -1.94
C GLU A 105 -68.25 5.55 -1.22
N GLU A 106 -67.85 6.83 -1.33
CA GLU A 106 -68.77 7.94 -1.09
C GLU A 106 -68.92 8.81 -2.35
N GLU A 107 -69.89 8.43 -3.19
CA GLU A 107 -70.52 9.31 -4.16
C GLU A 107 -71.52 10.23 -3.43
N GLU A 108 -71.08 11.42 -3.03
CA GLU A 108 -71.96 12.51 -2.59
C GLU A 108 -72.65 13.15 -3.82
N GLU A 109 -73.72 12.51 -4.31
CA GLU A 109 -74.71 13.15 -5.18
C GLU A 109 -75.61 14.08 -4.35
N THR A 110 -75.30 15.38 -4.40
CA THR A 110 -76.15 16.44 -3.85
C THR A 110 -77.47 16.58 -4.61
N ARG A 111 -78.45 15.72 -4.27
CA ARG A 111 -79.84 15.80 -4.75
C ARG A 111 -80.63 16.82 -3.92
N PHE A 112 -80.53 18.08 -4.29
CA PHE A 112 -81.40 19.12 -3.75
C PHE A 112 -82.83 19.01 -4.32
N SER A 113 -83.79 19.01 -3.40
CA SER A 113 -85.20 19.43 -3.50
C SER A 113 -86.19 18.61 -4.35
N SER A 114 -87.15 17.95 -3.67
CA SER A 114 -88.55 18.41 -3.57
C SER A 114 -89.39 17.44 -2.73
N LYS A 115 -89.95 17.91 -1.61
CA LYS A 115 -91.15 17.30 -0.98
C LYS A 115 -92.37 18.09 -1.45
N PRO A 116 -93.50 17.45 -1.77
CA PRO A 116 -94.76 18.16 -1.90
C PRO A 116 -95.40 18.26 -0.51
N ASP A 117 -95.91 19.43 -0.16
CA ASP A 117 -96.93 19.50 0.89
C ASP A 117 -98.05 20.46 0.50
N VAL A 118 -99.25 19.98 0.77
CA VAL A 118 -100.53 20.47 0.27
C VAL A 118 -101.01 21.63 1.12
N GLN A 119 -101.22 22.81 0.53
CA GLN A 119 -102.32 23.68 0.98
C GLN A 119 -102.82 24.66 -0.08
N GLN A 120 -103.93 24.28 -0.70
CA GLN A 120 -105.10 25.09 -1.08
C GLN A 120 -105.00 26.62 -0.90
N ARG A 121 -104.97 27.39 -2.01
CA ARG A 121 -105.98 28.42 -2.32
C ARG A 121 -105.79 29.12 -3.67
N ARG A 122 -106.89 29.14 -4.43
CA ARG A 122 -107.47 30.21 -5.27
C ARG A 122 -106.70 30.80 -6.47
N GLY A 123 -107.44 30.80 -7.59
CA GLY A 123 -107.33 31.73 -8.71
C GLY A 123 -106.38 31.17 -9.78
N GLY A 124 -106.82 30.83 -10.98
CA GLY A 124 -107.79 31.53 -11.81
C GLY A 124 -107.05 31.97 -13.07
N ALA A 125 -107.66 31.66 -14.21
CA ALA A 125 -107.38 32.22 -15.54
C ALA A 125 -106.38 31.50 -16.46
N LYS A 126 -107.00 30.85 -17.47
CA LYS A 126 -106.83 31.07 -18.92
C LYS A 126 -105.51 30.61 -19.54
N ASN A 127 -105.65 29.55 -20.33
CA ASN A 127 -105.02 29.29 -21.62
C ASN A 127 -104.37 30.54 -22.23
N TYR A 128 -103.06 30.46 -22.43
CA TYR A 128 -102.39 31.13 -23.54
C TYR A 128 -101.39 30.15 -24.13
N GLU A 129 -101.81 29.61 -25.26
CA GLU A 129 -101.03 28.91 -26.26
C GLU A 129 -100.01 29.91 -26.82
N GLY A 130 -98.73 29.57 -26.70
CA GLY A 130 -97.60 30.44 -26.99
C GLY A 130 -96.30 29.65 -26.91
N ASP A 131 -96.28 28.49 -27.56
CA ASP A 131 -95.10 27.65 -27.77
C ASP A 131 -94.64 27.83 -29.22
N ASP A 132 -93.84 28.88 -29.46
CA ASP A 132 -92.94 28.95 -30.62
C ASP A 132 -91.84 30.02 -30.44
N GLU A 133 -91.26 30.11 -29.25
CA GLU A 133 -90.04 30.93 -28.99
C GLU A 133 -88.90 30.07 -28.41
N THR A 134 -89.13 28.76 -28.27
CA THR A 134 -88.22 27.82 -27.59
C THR A 134 -87.00 27.45 -28.47
N SER A 135 -87.08 27.70 -29.78
CA SER A 135 -86.10 27.23 -30.78
C SER A 135 -84.71 27.90 -30.70
N MET A 136 -84.63 29.20 -30.36
CA MET A 136 -83.33 29.88 -30.21
C MET A 136 -82.74 29.70 -28.80
N ALA A 137 -83.58 29.56 -27.77
CA ALA A 137 -83.17 29.31 -26.38
C ALA A 137 -82.67 27.87 -26.17
N GLU A 138 -83.21 26.89 -26.89
CA GLU A 138 -82.77 25.49 -26.85
C GLU A 138 -81.44 25.27 -27.55
N HIS A 139 -81.18 25.91 -28.70
CA HIS A 139 -79.90 25.79 -29.41
C HIS A 139 -78.72 26.34 -28.57
N VAL A 140 -78.95 27.45 -27.85
CA VAL A 140 -77.98 28.03 -26.91
C VAL A 140 -77.83 27.15 -25.66
N SER A 141 -78.91 26.53 -25.17
CA SER A 141 -78.89 25.62 -24.02
C SER A 141 -78.19 24.29 -24.32
N CYS A 142 -78.34 23.76 -25.53
CA CYS A 142 -77.67 22.54 -25.98
C CYS A 142 -76.15 22.76 -26.10
N ARG A 143 -75.74 23.88 -26.72
CA ARG A 143 -74.32 24.29 -26.81
C ARG A 143 -73.70 24.54 -25.43
N ARG A 144 -74.44 25.18 -24.53
CA ARG A 144 -74.00 25.44 -23.14
C ARG A 144 -73.86 24.15 -22.33
N ARG A 145 -74.76 23.17 -22.51
CA ARG A 145 -74.67 21.84 -21.87
C ARG A 145 -73.46 21.05 -22.34
N SER A 146 -73.19 21.02 -23.64
CA SER A 146 -72.02 20.34 -24.22
C SER A 146 -70.69 20.93 -23.71
N TYR A 147 -70.57 22.27 -23.68
CA TYR A 147 -69.38 22.93 -23.12
C TYR A 147 -69.20 22.69 -21.62
N ASN A 148 -70.29 22.69 -20.84
CA ASN A 148 -70.22 22.35 -19.41
C ASN A 148 -69.81 20.90 -19.18
N GLN A 149 -70.25 19.97 -20.02
CA GLN A 149 -69.86 18.57 -19.94
C GLN A 149 -68.36 18.38 -20.22
N GLN A 150 -67.84 19.02 -21.27
CA GLN A 150 -66.41 19.01 -21.58
C GLN A 150 -65.57 19.60 -20.44
N LEU A 151 -65.99 20.74 -19.88
CA LEU A 151 -65.29 21.33 -18.73
C LEU A 151 -65.30 20.42 -17.50
N LYS A 152 -66.39 19.68 -17.25
CA LYS A 152 -66.44 18.70 -16.15
C LYS A 152 -65.45 17.56 -16.37
N GLU A 153 -65.38 17.02 -17.57
CA GLU A 153 -64.43 15.97 -17.93
C GLU A 153 -62.98 16.45 -17.81
N GLU A 154 -62.69 17.65 -18.30
CA GLU A 154 -61.39 18.30 -18.15
C GLU A 154 -61.06 18.56 -16.67
N ASN A 155 -62.02 19.00 -15.85
CA ASN A 155 -61.80 19.23 -14.42
C ASN A 155 -61.54 17.92 -13.67
N ILE A 156 -62.25 16.85 -14.02
CA ILE A 156 -62.00 15.50 -13.49
C ILE A 156 -60.60 15.03 -13.91
N SER A 157 -60.21 15.22 -15.17
CA SER A 157 -58.88 14.88 -15.68
C SER A 157 -57.77 15.65 -14.94
N LEU A 158 -57.90 16.97 -14.80
CA LEU A 158 -56.96 17.82 -14.07
C LEU A 158 -56.84 17.40 -12.59
N ARG A 159 -57.95 17.09 -11.93
CA ARG A 159 -57.92 16.58 -10.55
C ARG A 159 -57.16 15.26 -10.45
N ARG A 160 -57.34 14.33 -11.40
CA ARG A 160 -56.57 13.09 -11.45
C ARG A 160 -55.07 13.37 -11.67
N THR A 161 -54.73 14.27 -12.59
CA THR A 161 -53.33 14.67 -12.83
C THR A 161 -52.69 15.31 -11.60
N ILE A 162 -53.41 16.18 -10.88
CA ILE A 162 -52.93 16.80 -9.65
C ILE A 162 -52.62 15.73 -8.59
N ARG A 163 -53.54 14.77 -8.36
CA ARG A 163 -53.30 13.68 -7.40
C ARG A 163 -52.12 12.80 -7.81
N GLU A 164 -52.00 12.50 -9.09
CA GLU A 164 -50.86 11.73 -9.62
C GLU A 164 -49.53 12.46 -9.43
N LEU A 165 -49.49 13.77 -9.72
CA LEU A 165 -48.32 14.58 -9.48
C LEU A 165 -47.98 14.65 -7.99
N GLN A 166 -48.96 14.80 -7.10
CA GLN A 166 -48.75 14.78 -5.65
C GLN A 166 -48.12 13.45 -5.20
N ARG A 167 -48.68 12.31 -5.61
CA ARG A 167 -48.11 10.98 -5.30
C ARG A 167 -46.66 10.83 -5.79
N ARG A 168 -46.37 11.29 -7.01
CA ARG A 168 -45.00 11.28 -7.56
C ARG A 168 -44.06 12.19 -6.78
N THR A 169 -44.51 13.38 -6.40
CA THR A 169 -43.73 14.31 -5.58
C THR A 169 -43.39 13.68 -4.24
N GLU A 170 -44.35 13.09 -3.53
CA GLU A 170 -44.08 12.43 -2.25
C GLU A 170 -43.15 11.22 -2.40
N ALA A 171 -43.30 10.41 -3.47
CA ALA A 171 -42.40 9.29 -3.74
C ALA A 171 -40.96 9.78 -4.02
N ASN A 172 -40.82 10.87 -4.78
CA ASN A 172 -39.52 11.50 -5.02
C ASN A 172 -38.92 12.08 -3.74
N GLU A 173 -39.73 12.72 -2.89
CA GLU A 173 -39.29 13.24 -1.59
C GLU A 173 -38.75 12.13 -0.68
N ARG A 174 -39.47 11.00 -0.58
CA ARG A 174 -39.00 9.82 0.17
C ARG A 174 -37.67 9.31 -0.38
N ARG A 175 -37.55 9.16 -1.70
CA ARG A 175 -36.32 8.70 -2.35
C ARG A 175 -35.15 9.67 -2.13
N VAL A 176 -35.40 10.98 -2.13
CA VAL A 176 -34.37 11.99 -1.82
C VAL A 176 -33.90 11.86 -0.38
N LEU A 177 -34.82 11.64 0.57
CA LEU A 177 -34.47 11.41 1.97
C LEU A 177 -33.62 10.16 2.16
N GLU A 178 -34.03 9.02 1.59
CA GLU A 178 -33.28 7.75 1.62
C GLU A 178 -31.86 7.92 1.06
N LEU A 179 -31.73 8.51 -0.13
CA LEU A 179 -30.42 8.75 -0.74
C LEU A 179 -29.57 9.71 0.08
N SER A 180 -30.18 10.72 0.73
CA SER A 180 -29.45 11.64 1.59
C SER A 180 -28.90 10.95 2.84
N GLU A 181 -29.65 10.01 3.41
CA GLU A 181 -29.22 9.20 4.55
C GLU A 181 -28.11 8.22 4.15
N GLU A 182 -28.25 7.54 3.01
CA GLU A 182 -27.21 6.67 2.46
C GLU A 182 -25.91 7.42 2.21
N LEU A 183 -25.96 8.62 1.61
CA LEU A 183 -24.77 9.45 1.37
C LEU A 183 -24.11 9.89 2.68
N LEU A 184 -24.91 10.23 3.68
CA LEU A 184 -24.40 10.62 4.99
C LEU A 184 -23.75 9.42 5.71
N GLN A 185 -24.32 8.22 5.57
CA GLN A 185 -23.73 7.00 6.10
C GLN A 185 -22.40 6.67 5.40
N ARG A 186 -22.36 6.73 4.06
CA ARG A 186 -21.12 6.52 3.29
C ARG A 186 -20.03 7.50 3.71
N ARG A 187 -20.36 8.78 3.86
CA ARG A 187 -19.42 9.79 4.35
C ARG A 187 -18.81 9.43 5.69
N ARG A 188 -19.62 8.98 6.66
CA ARG A 188 -19.12 8.57 7.99
C ARG A 188 -18.22 7.35 7.90
N GLN A 189 -18.56 6.40 7.04
CA GLN A 189 -17.74 5.21 6.84
C GLN A 189 -16.39 5.57 6.20
N GLU A 190 -16.40 6.39 5.15
CA GLU A 190 -15.18 6.89 4.50
C GLU A 190 -14.30 7.70 5.47
N GLU A 191 -14.90 8.53 6.33
CA GLU A 191 -14.17 9.29 7.35
C GLU A 191 -13.52 8.36 8.39
N LYS A 192 -14.23 7.31 8.83
CA LYS A 192 -13.67 6.31 9.74
C LYS A 192 -12.53 5.53 9.09
N GLU A 193 -12.72 5.06 7.86
CA GLU A 193 -11.68 4.36 7.11
C GLU A 193 -10.45 5.23 6.90
N ALA A 194 -10.62 6.53 6.61
CA ALA A 194 -9.53 7.48 6.51
C ALA A 194 -8.77 7.62 7.84
N GLN A 195 -9.47 7.73 8.97
CA GLN A 195 -8.85 7.80 10.29
C GLN A 195 -8.09 6.52 10.66
N ASP A 196 -8.66 5.35 10.35
CA ASP A 196 -8.01 4.06 10.61
C ASP A 196 -6.74 3.91 9.74
N LEU A 197 -6.79 4.33 8.47
CA LEU A 197 -5.64 4.36 7.57
C LEU A 197 -4.56 5.34 8.06
N GLU A 198 -4.94 6.54 8.50
CA GLU A 198 -4.02 7.52 9.07
C GLU A 198 -3.31 6.94 10.31
N SER A 199 -4.03 6.29 11.22
CA SER A 199 -3.45 5.64 12.40
C SER A 199 -2.42 4.56 12.02
N MET A 200 -2.73 3.75 11.02
CA MET A 200 -1.79 2.74 10.49
C MET A 200 -0.55 3.38 9.86
N VAL A 201 -0.72 4.46 9.08
CA VAL A 201 0.41 5.20 8.49
C VAL A 201 1.32 5.75 9.58
N HIS A 202 0.78 6.42 10.61
CA HIS A 202 1.58 6.93 11.72
C HIS A 202 2.37 5.82 12.43
N SER A 203 1.76 4.66 12.65
CA SER A 203 2.43 3.49 13.24
C SER A 203 3.57 2.96 12.37
N VAL A 204 3.35 2.84 11.06
CA VAL A 204 4.38 2.41 10.10
C VAL A 204 5.51 3.43 10.01
N GLU A 205 5.21 4.72 9.97
CA GLU A 205 6.21 5.79 9.97
C GLU A 205 7.07 5.76 11.24
N GLN A 206 6.46 5.56 12.41
CA GLN A 206 7.19 5.42 13.66
C GLN A 206 8.13 4.21 13.65
N ASN A 207 7.65 3.05 13.18
CA ASN A 207 8.46 1.84 13.09
C ASN A 207 9.61 2.00 12.09
N LEU A 208 9.36 2.63 10.95
CA LEU A 208 10.40 2.93 9.98
C LEU A 208 11.47 3.85 10.57
N HIS A 209 11.06 4.87 11.32
CA HIS A 209 11.99 5.76 11.99
C HIS A 209 12.85 5.02 13.03
N LEU A 210 12.24 4.17 13.86
CA LEU A 210 12.95 3.34 14.83
C LEU A 210 13.97 2.42 14.16
N MET A 211 13.58 1.70 13.11
CA MET A 211 14.49 0.83 12.36
C MET A 211 15.62 1.62 11.71
N THR A 212 15.35 2.83 11.21
CA THR A 212 16.38 3.68 10.62
C THR A 212 17.44 4.06 11.65
N VAL A 213 17.01 4.51 12.84
CA VAL A 213 17.92 4.85 13.95
C VAL A 213 18.72 3.63 14.41
N GLU A 214 18.09 2.46 14.49
CA GLU A 214 18.77 1.22 14.89
C GLU A 214 19.85 0.81 13.87
N VAL A 215 19.54 0.87 12.58
CA VAL A 215 20.50 0.58 11.50
C VAL A 215 21.68 1.55 11.55
N GLU A 216 21.45 2.84 11.77
CA GLU A 216 22.52 3.84 11.92
C GLU A 216 23.41 3.57 13.14
N SER A 217 22.80 3.23 14.27
CA SER A 217 23.51 2.84 15.50
C SER A 217 24.42 1.63 15.25
N LEU A 218 23.87 0.55 14.67
CA LEU A 218 24.62 -0.66 14.36
C LEU A 218 25.74 -0.42 13.33
N ARG A 219 25.50 0.42 12.32
CA ARG A 219 26.54 0.83 11.37
C ARG A 219 27.70 1.53 12.07
N SER A 220 27.39 2.49 12.95
CA SER A 220 28.42 3.24 13.69
C SER A 220 29.25 2.34 14.63
N GLU A 221 28.61 1.36 15.28
CA GLU A 221 29.30 0.39 16.13
C GLU A 221 30.17 -0.55 15.29
N ASN A 222 29.67 -1.00 14.14
CA ASN A 222 30.44 -1.84 13.22
C ASN A 222 31.72 -1.14 12.72
N ASP A 223 31.62 0.14 12.36
CA ASP A 223 32.78 0.93 11.94
C ASP A 223 33.78 1.10 13.09
N ARG A 224 33.30 1.36 14.32
CA ARG A 224 34.15 1.39 15.52
C ARG A 224 34.87 0.07 15.76
N LEU A 225 34.16 -1.06 15.63
CA LEU A 225 34.74 -2.39 15.82
C LEU A 225 35.79 -2.70 14.74
N LYS A 226 35.53 -2.36 13.47
CA LYS A 226 36.52 -2.51 12.39
C LYS A 226 37.80 -1.72 12.65
N VAL A 227 37.67 -0.48 13.12
CA VAL A 227 38.83 0.35 13.49
C VAL A 227 39.61 -0.28 14.65
N ALA A 228 38.90 -0.73 15.69
CA ALA A 228 39.54 -1.38 16.84
C ALA A 228 40.25 -2.69 16.45
N GLU A 229 39.61 -3.52 15.63
CA GLU A 229 40.20 -4.77 15.11
C GLU A 229 41.47 -4.46 14.28
N SER A 230 41.39 -3.50 13.35
CA SER A 230 42.54 -3.08 12.55
C SER A 230 43.71 -2.63 13.43
N GLN A 231 43.44 -1.89 14.50
CA GLN A 231 44.46 -1.45 15.45
C GLN A 231 45.12 -2.61 16.19
N VAL A 232 44.35 -3.61 16.62
CA VAL A 232 44.87 -4.82 17.26
C VAL A 232 45.76 -5.59 16.28
N VAL A 233 45.31 -5.80 15.04
CA VAL A 233 46.08 -6.49 14.01
C VAL A 233 47.38 -5.75 13.69
N MET A 234 47.35 -4.42 13.57
CA MET A 234 48.56 -3.61 13.37
C MET A 234 49.55 -3.79 14.53
N THR A 235 49.07 -3.79 15.77
CA THR A 235 49.91 -3.97 16.96
C THR A 235 50.51 -5.37 17.00
N MET A 236 49.71 -6.41 16.71
CA MET A 236 50.20 -7.79 16.64
C MET A 236 51.26 -7.96 15.56
N ARG A 237 51.05 -7.36 14.37
CA ARG A 237 52.03 -7.36 13.28
C ARG A 237 53.33 -6.70 13.70
N GLN A 238 53.26 -5.53 14.35
CA GLN A 238 54.44 -4.83 14.85
C GLN A 238 55.20 -5.68 15.87
N ASN A 239 54.50 -6.31 16.82
CA ASN A 239 55.12 -7.17 17.84
C ASN A 239 55.81 -8.38 17.19
N ALA A 240 55.16 -9.02 16.21
CA ALA A 240 55.74 -10.13 15.47
C ALA A 240 57.00 -9.71 14.70
N GLN A 241 57.00 -8.52 14.09
CA GLN A 241 58.17 -7.96 13.40
C GLN A 241 59.34 -7.73 14.36
N VAL A 242 59.09 -7.05 15.50
CA VAL A 242 60.13 -6.80 16.51
C VAL A 242 60.72 -8.10 17.05
N ALA A 243 59.89 -9.10 17.35
CA ALA A 243 60.36 -10.41 17.79
C ALA A 243 61.21 -11.11 16.71
N SER A 244 60.79 -11.04 15.45
CA SER A 244 61.53 -11.61 14.31
C SER A 244 62.91 -10.95 14.16
N GLU A 245 62.99 -9.63 14.24
CA GLU A 245 64.25 -8.88 14.20
C GLU A 245 65.20 -9.29 15.33
N TYR A 246 64.67 -9.43 16.55
CA TYR A 246 65.46 -9.85 17.71
C TYR A 246 66.03 -11.27 17.54
N LEU A 247 65.21 -12.21 17.06
CA LEU A 247 65.63 -13.57 16.76
C LEU A 247 66.67 -13.61 15.64
N ASN A 248 66.47 -12.84 14.56
CA ASN A 248 67.40 -12.76 13.44
C ASN A 248 68.77 -12.21 13.88
N LYS A 249 68.78 -11.17 14.72
CA LYS A 249 70.00 -10.60 15.29
C LYS A 249 70.73 -11.61 16.19
N THR A 250 69.98 -12.33 17.03
CA THR A 250 70.53 -13.37 17.90
C THR A 250 71.11 -14.53 17.09
N ALA A 251 70.39 -14.99 16.06
CA ALA A 251 70.85 -16.03 15.15
C ALA A 251 72.13 -15.59 14.41
N SER A 252 72.18 -14.36 13.88
CA SER A 252 73.37 -13.80 13.23
C SER A 252 74.58 -13.73 14.17
N HIS A 253 74.36 -13.33 15.43
CA HIS A 253 75.42 -13.31 16.44
C HIS A 253 75.92 -14.72 16.78
N ALA A 254 75.02 -15.68 16.98
CA ALA A 254 75.37 -17.08 17.22
C ALA A 254 76.14 -17.68 16.03
N HIS A 255 75.68 -17.43 14.79
CA HIS A 255 76.37 -17.84 13.57
C HIS A 255 77.81 -17.29 13.50
N SER A 256 77.99 -16.02 13.84
CA SER A 256 79.32 -15.38 13.84
C SER A 256 80.22 -15.99 14.93
N SER A 257 79.68 -16.26 16.11
CA SER A 257 80.40 -16.90 17.21
C SER A 257 80.83 -18.32 16.88
N ILE A 258 79.93 -19.14 16.32
CA ILE A 258 80.23 -20.51 15.87
C ILE A 258 81.30 -20.50 14.79
N ARG A 259 81.20 -19.61 13.79
CA ARG A 259 82.20 -19.50 12.72
C ARG A 259 83.60 -19.22 13.29
N ARG A 260 83.72 -18.27 14.22
CA ARG A 260 84.99 -17.96 14.88
C ARG A 260 85.56 -19.16 15.64
N LEU A 261 84.72 -19.88 16.38
CA LEU A 261 85.15 -21.10 17.09
C LEU A 261 85.66 -22.18 16.13
N LEU A 262 85.06 -22.32 14.94
CA LEU A 262 85.53 -23.25 13.92
C LEU A 262 86.90 -22.84 13.36
N GLU A 263 87.12 -21.55 13.09
CA GLU A 263 88.43 -21.03 12.65
C GLU A 263 89.52 -21.25 13.70
N GLU A 264 89.19 -21.04 14.99
CA GLU A 264 90.09 -21.33 16.11
C GLU A 264 90.38 -22.84 16.25
N ALA A 265 89.38 -23.69 16.03
CA ALA A 265 89.55 -25.14 16.04
C ALA A 265 90.44 -25.63 14.88
N GLU A 266 90.33 -25.02 13.70
CA GLU A 266 91.22 -25.31 12.56
C GLU A 266 92.68 -24.93 12.85
N THR A 267 92.91 -23.80 13.52
CA THR A 267 94.26 -23.38 13.95
C THR A 267 94.83 -24.35 14.99
N LEU A 268 94.03 -24.78 15.98
CA LEU A 268 94.46 -25.80 16.95
C LEU A 268 94.77 -27.16 16.29
N ARG A 269 94.00 -27.56 15.28
CA ARG A 269 94.28 -28.77 14.49
C ARG A 269 95.63 -28.68 13.78
N LEU A 270 95.96 -27.52 13.18
CA LEU A 270 97.26 -27.30 12.54
C LEU A 270 98.41 -27.40 13.56
N VAL A 271 98.25 -26.80 14.74
CA VAL A 271 99.24 -26.89 15.84
C VAL A 271 99.45 -28.34 16.28
N SER A 272 98.37 -29.11 16.43
CA SER A 272 98.44 -30.53 16.76
C SER A 272 99.22 -31.34 15.71
N GLN A 273 98.95 -31.10 14.42
CA GLN A 273 99.69 -31.72 13.32
C GLN A 273 101.19 -31.35 13.32
N LEU A 274 101.53 -30.08 13.59
CA LEU A 274 102.91 -29.62 13.74
C LEU A 274 103.61 -30.33 14.90
N LEU A 275 103.01 -30.35 16.10
CA LEU A 275 103.56 -31.05 17.26
C LEU A 275 103.78 -32.54 16.98
N GLN A 276 102.84 -33.19 16.32
CA GLN A 276 102.95 -34.60 15.94
C GLN A 276 104.06 -34.84 14.91
N SER A 277 104.30 -33.88 14.00
CA SER A 277 105.44 -33.94 13.06
C SER A 277 106.78 -33.78 13.77
N ILE A 278 106.86 -32.90 14.78
CA ILE A 278 108.05 -32.70 15.61
C ILE A 278 108.37 -33.97 16.40
N ASP A 279 107.36 -34.59 17.03
CA ASP A 279 107.52 -35.83 17.79
C ASP A 279 108.08 -36.98 16.92
N LYS A 280 107.57 -37.13 15.68
CA LYS A 280 108.11 -38.09 14.70
C LYS A 280 109.58 -37.85 14.36
N ILE A 281 110.00 -36.60 14.19
CA ILE A 281 111.41 -36.25 13.90
C ILE A 281 112.28 -36.55 15.13
N SER A 282 111.79 -36.26 16.33
CA SER A 282 112.53 -36.45 17.57
C SER A 282 112.83 -37.93 17.86
N ASN A 283 111.91 -38.84 17.51
CA ASN A 283 112.07 -40.29 17.69
C ASN A 283 113.04 -40.96 16.68
N LEU A 284 113.40 -40.29 15.57
CA LEU A 284 114.41 -40.79 14.63
C LEU A 284 115.85 -40.69 15.18
N HIS A 285 116.08 -39.90 16.24
CA HIS A 285 117.41 -39.72 16.86
C HIS A 285 117.72 -40.73 17.98
N THR A 286 116.80 -41.63 18.30
CA THR A 286 116.93 -42.58 19.42
C THR A 286 117.14 -44.04 18.99
N GLU A 287 117.16 -44.37 17.69
CA GLU A 287 117.34 -45.75 17.17
C GLU A 287 118.72 -46.05 16.53
N THR A 288 119.79 -45.35 16.91
CA THR A 288 121.18 -45.75 16.58
C THR A 288 122.00 -45.99 17.84
#